data_AF-A0A2T5C0J0-F1
#
_entry.id   AF-A0A2T5C0J0-F1
#
_cell.length_a   1.000
_cell.length_b   1.000
_cell.length_c   1.000
_cell.angle_alpha   90.00
_cell.angle_beta   90.00
_cell.angle_gamma   90.00
#
_symmetry.space_group_name_H-M   'P 1'
#
loop_
_entity.id
_entity.type
_entity.pdbx_description
1 polymer ?
#
loop_
_entity_poly.entity_id
_entity_poly.type
_entity_poly.pdbx_seq_one_letter_code
_entity_poly.pdbx_strand_id
1 'polypeptide(L)'
;MLIDIEGKRIWQQACGDTDRNYSSICLKWDVILNGPGYAGAYPRCQGILKADGWKSRKMTDIERFAKKMQIGDLVVLRLGTKTIVGVGVIVDDYDWQECFADIDGWDLQHVRRVKWLWNGQKNPKYFDTYALKQGDTTQLMTSKVVKDWLSQLEIPDDAYSREIKILPEVGSTINQNQIAEYLFEHGISSNSIEILTREFDELRRIARWYIGKEAPSEFETVAYLVVPILRALGWTPQKMSIEWHNVDIALFDQLPRNDDNLSVVVEAKKKDNSCLTAKSQAQGYANGKKNCKRLIVTDGLRYGVYVKKDDEYELKAYFNLTDLREKYPVYECLGVKEALTIMTPEWKE
;
A
#
# COMPACT_ATOMS: atom_id res chain seq x y z
N MET A 1 17.38 8.01 -27.92
CA MET A 1 16.57 8.81 -28.87
C MET A 1 15.62 9.77 -28.14
N LEU A 2 15.16 10.85 -28.79
CA LEU A 2 14.04 11.64 -28.26
C LEU A 2 12.74 10.84 -28.36
N ILE A 3 11.85 11.01 -27.39
CA ILE A 3 10.53 10.37 -27.44
C ILE A 3 9.66 11.02 -28.53
N ASP A 4 9.14 10.18 -29.43
CA ASP A 4 8.16 10.61 -30.42
C ASP A 4 6.77 10.73 -29.80
N ILE A 5 6.25 11.96 -29.79
CA ILE A 5 4.92 12.32 -29.29
C ILE A 5 3.94 12.70 -30.40
N GLU A 6 4.39 12.77 -31.67
CA GLU A 6 3.57 13.25 -32.77
C GLU A 6 2.44 12.25 -33.09
N GLY A 7 1.22 12.75 -33.26
CA GLY A 7 0.04 11.91 -33.51
C GLY A 7 -0.41 11.03 -32.32
N LYS A 8 0.34 10.99 -31.22
CA LYS A 8 0.00 10.15 -30.06
C LYS A 8 -0.95 10.84 -29.10
N ARG A 9 -1.90 10.07 -28.55
CA ARG A 9 -2.63 10.51 -27.37
C ARG A 9 -1.72 10.37 -26.16
N ILE A 10 -1.69 11.42 -25.36
CA ILE A 10 -0.89 11.46 -24.12
C ILE A 10 -1.88 11.53 -22.96
N TRP A 11 -1.78 10.57 -22.05
CA TRP A 11 -2.56 10.48 -20.84
C TRP A 11 -1.74 10.91 -19.63
N GLN A 12 -2.40 11.49 -18.64
CA GLN A 12 -1.89 11.56 -17.28
C GLN A 12 -2.63 10.54 -16.42
N GLN A 13 -1.87 9.77 -15.67
CA GLN A 13 -2.37 8.79 -14.72
C GLN A 13 -1.89 9.14 -13.31
N ALA A 14 -2.82 9.34 -12.37
CA ALA A 14 -2.48 9.46 -10.97
C ALA A 14 -2.01 8.12 -10.39
N CYS A 15 -0.98 8.16 -9.55
CA CYS A 15 -0.48 7.00 -8.80
C CYS A 15 -0.61 7.17 -7.28
N GLY A 16 -1.72 7.78 -6.86
CA GLY A 16 -1.99 8.07 -5.45
C GLY A 16 -2.27 9.54 -5.17
N ASP A 17 -2.23 9.88 -3.89
CA ASP A 17 -2.38 11.23 -3.35
C ASP A 17 -1.20 11.58 -2.43
N THR A 18 -1.35 12.56 -1.54
CA THR A 18 -0.31 12.96 -0.59
C THR A 18 -0.13 11.97 0.57
N ASP A 19 -1.12 11.10 0.80
CA ASP A 19 -1.13 10.10 1.88
C ASP A 19 -0.70 8.72 1.36
N ARG A 20 -1.29 8.24 0.26
CA ARG A 20 -0.92 6.97 -0.38
C ARG A 20 -0.19 7.21 -1.69
N ASN A 21 1.02 6.68 -1.81
CA ASN A 21 1.81 6.72 -3.04
C ASN A 21 2.16 5.30 -3.50
N TYR A 22 1.58 4.85 -4.61
CA TYR A 22 1.85 3.55 -5.23
C TYR A 22 2.59 3.65 -6.58
N SER A 23 3.29 4.76 -6.82
CA SER A 23 4.14 4.93 -8.01
C SER A 23 5.17 3.81 -8.16
N SER A 24 5.81 3.41 -7.06
CA SER A 24 6.81 2.34 -7.04
C SER A 24 6.21 1.01 -7.50
N ILE A 25 4.96 0.71 -7.16
CA ILE A 25 4.24 -0.50 -7.60
C ILE A 25 3.96 -0.43 -9.10
N CYS A 26 3.44 0.70 -9.60
CA CYS A 26 3.20 0.91 -11.02
C CYS A 26 4.48 0.74 -11.87
N LEU A 27 5.57 1.37 -11.42
CA LEU A 27 6.87 1.32 -12.09
C LEU A 27 7.49 -0.07 -11.99
N LYS A 28 7.35 -0.74 -10.83
CA LYS A 28 7.89 -2.07 -10.60
C LYS A 28 7.20 -3.13 -11.43
N TRP A 29 5.88 -3.07 -11.62
CA TRP A 29 5.12 -4.14 -12.28
C TRP A 29 4.71 -3.81 -13.71
N ASP A 30 5.22 -2.70 -14.28
CA ASP A 30 4.89 -2.27 -15.64
C ASP A 30 3.38 -2.11 -15.86
N VAL A 31 2.75 -1.39 -14.92
CA VAL A 31 1.29 -1.17 -14.91
C VAL A 31 0.93 0.26 -14.58
N ILE A 32 -0.23 0.68 -15.07
CA ILE A 32 -1.03 1.72 -14.44
C ILE A 32 -2.29 1.12 -13.84
N LEU A 33 -2.73 1.69 -12.72
CA LEU A 33 -3.84 1.16 -11.93
C LEU A 33 -4.95 2.19 -11.79
N ASN A 34 -6.20 1.73 -11.72
CA ASN A 34 -7.35 2.53 -11.34
C ASN A 34 -8.27 1.70 -10.43
N GLY A 35 -9.09 2.39 -9.64
CA GLY A 35 -10.08 1.79 -8.74
C GLY A 35 -11.37 2.60 -8.76
N PRO A 36 -12.34 2.28 -7.88
CA PRO A 36 -12.38 1.07 -7.05
C PRO A 36 -12.54 -0.20 -7.90
N GLY A 37 -11.82 -1.27 -7.56
CA GLY A 37 -11.89 -2.54 -8.28
C GLY A 37 -12.77 -3.62 -7.62
N TYR A 38 -13.22 -3.45 -6.37
CA TYR A 38 -14.07 -4.42 -5.65
C TYR A 38 -15.37 -4.76 -6.40
N ALA A 39 -15.87 -3.85 -7.23
CA ALA A 39 -17.07 -4.03 -8.05
C ALA A 39 -16.85 -4.88 -9.31
N GLY A 40 -15.64 -5.40 -9.52
CA GLY A 40 -15.27 -6.24 -10.65
C GLY A 40 -14.90 -5.48 -11.92
N ALA A 41 -14.84 -6.19 -13.04
CA ALA A 41 -14.40 -5.64 -14.31
C ALA A 41 -15.43 -4.68 -14.95
N TYR A 42 -14.95 -3.64 -15.62
CA TYR A 42 -15.76 -2.81 -16.50
C TYR A 42 -16.28 -3.62 -17.72
N PRO A 43 -17.53 -3.43 -18.21
CA PRO A 43 -18.55 -2.48 -17.74
C PRO A 43 -19.42 -2.99 -16.58
N ARG A 44 -19.25 -4.25 -16.13
CA ARG A 44 -20.12 -4.86 -15.12
C ARG A 44 -20.10 -4.12 -13.78
N CYS A 45 -18.96 -3.54 -13.41
CA CYS A 45 -18.83 -2.76 -12.18
C CYS A 45 -19.72 -1.51 -12.11
N GLN A 46 -20.18 -0.96 -13.25
CA GLN A 46 -20.93 0.30 -13.24
C GLN A 46 -22.23 0.23 -12.44
N GLY A 47 -22.95 -0.89 -12.52
CA GLY A 47 -24.20 -1.09 -11.79
C GLY A 47 -23.99 -1.13 -10.27
N ILE A 48 -22.97 -1.89 -9.84
CA ILE A 48 -22.61 -2.05 -8.42
C ILE A 48 -22.13 -0.71 -7.85
N LEU A 49 -21.19 -0.04 -8.53
CA LEU A 49 -20.68 1.25 -8.08
C LEU A 49 -21.78 2.31 -7.96
N LYS A 50 -22.74 2.32 -8.89
CA LYS A 50 -23.89 3.24 -8.81
C LYS A 50 -24.79 2.91 -7.62
N ALA A 51 -25.05 1.63 -7.35
CA ALA A 51 -25.84 1.20 -6.20
C ALA A 51 -25.17 1.57 -4.87
N ASP A 52 -23.83 1.52 -4.82
CA ASP A 52 -23.03 1.89 -3.65
C ASP A 52 -22.82 3.41 -3.51
N GLY A 53 -23.47 4.23 -4.34
CA GLY A 53 -23.46 5.69 -4.21
C GLY A 53 -22.26 6.40 -4.86
N TRP A 54 -21.46 5.71 -5.68
CA TRP A 54 -20.36 6.36 -6.40
C TRP A 54 -20.87 7.41 -7.41
N LYS A 55 -20.15 8.54 -7.49
CA LYS A 55 -20.48 9.65 -8.40
C LYS A 55 -20.24 9.27 -9.86
N SER A 56 -21.10 9.76 -10.78
CA SER A 56 -20.97 9.55 -12.23
C SER A 56 -19.58 9.90 -12.78
N ARG A 57 -18.95 10.92 -12.21
CA ARG A 57 -17.57 11.32 -12.53
C ARG A 57 -16.58 10.16 -12.40
N LYS A 58 -16.71 9.33 -11.35
CA LYS A 58 -15.81 8.19 -11.13
C LYS A 58 -16.09 7.04 -12.11
N MET A 59 -17.34 6.81 -12.47
CA MET A 59 -17.68 5.85 -13.54
C MET A 59 -17.10 6.27 -14.88
N THR A 60 -17.15 7.56 -15.24
CA THR A 60 -16.52 8.09 -16.45
C THR A 60 -15.00 7.95 -16.41
N ASP A 61 -14.39 8.07 -15.23
CA ASP A 61 -12.96 7.84 -15.05
C ASP A 61 -12.54 6.40 -15.38
N ILE A 62 -13.24 5.41 -14.82
CA ILE A 62 -13.03 3.99 -15.11
C ILE A 62 -13.32 3.69 -16.59
N GLU A 63 -14.39 4.27 -17.16
CA GLU A 63 -14.68 4.11 -18.58
C GLU A 63 -13.56 4.65 -19.48
N ARG A 64 -13.00 5.84 -19.18
CA ARG A 64 -11.87 6.37 -19.95
C ARG A 64 -10.68 5.43 -19.89
N PHE A 65 -10.37 4.92 -18.71
CA PHE A 65 -9.29 3.96 -18.50
C PHE A 65 -9.55 2.66 -19.29
N ALA A 66 -10.73 2.06 -19.16
CA ALA A 66 -11.06 0.77 -19.76
C ALA A 66 -11.28 0.82 -21.28
N LYS A 67 -11.93 1.88 -21.81
CA LYS A 67 -12.33 1.95 -23.23
C LYS A 67 -11.53 2.95 -24.08
N LYS A 68 -11.08 4.08 -23.53
CA LYS A 68 -10.57 5.19 -24.35
C LYS A 68 -9.06 5.19 -24.52
N MET A 69 -8.33 4.74 -23.51
CA MET A 69 -6.90 4.42 -23.62
C MET A 69 -6.71 3.26 -24.61
N GLN A 70 -5.70 3.35 -25.45
CA GLN A 70 -5.39 2.35 -26.48
C GLN A 70 -3.91 1.95 -26.42
N ILE A 71 -3.61 0.77 -26.95
CA ILE A 71 -2.22 0.34 -27.17
C ILE A 71 -1.51 1.37 -28.06
N GLY A 72 -0.28 1.73 -27.70
CA GLY A 72 0.52 2.75 -28.38
C GLY A 72 0.35 4.17 -27.84
N ASP A 73 -0.69 4.44 -27.02
CA ASP A 73 -0.83 5.72 -26.35
C ASP A 73 0.31 5.95 -25.34
N LEU A 74 0.72 7.21 -25.18
CA LEU A 74 1.67 7.63 -24.16
C LEU A 74 0.96 7.88 -22.84
N VAL A 75 1.63 7.55 -21.73
CA VAL A 75 1.16 7.85 -20.38
C VAL A 75 2.27 8.47 -19.55
N VAL A 76 1.94 9.55 -18.83
CA VAL A 76 2.73 10.08 -17.74
C VAL A 76 2.12 9.65 -16.41
N LEU A 77 2.94 9.04 -15.55
CA LEU A 77 2.58 8.70 -14.19
C LEU A 77 2.84 9.91 -13.29
N ARG A 78 1.80 10.40 -12.60
CA ARG A 78 1.88 11.63 -11.79
C ARG A 78 1.56 11.39 -10.33
N LEU A 79 2.23 12.17 -9.49
CA LEU A 79 1.92 12.34 -8.07
C LEU A 79 1.48 13.79 -7.82
N GLY A 80 0.25 13.97 -7.34
CA GLY A 80 -0.35 15.30 -7.19
C GLY A 80 -0.50 16.03 -8.52
N THR A 81 -0.33 17.35 -8.50
CA THR A 81 -0.54 18.26 -9.64
C THR A 81 0.74 18.81 -10.26
N LYS A 82 1.92 18.39 -9.75
CA LYS A 82 3.21 18.99 -10.10
C LYS A 82 4.33 18.00 -10.42
N THR A 83 4.16 16.71 -10.08
CA THR A 83 5.25 15.73 -10.15
C THR A 83 4.94 14.64 -11.16
N ILE A 84 5.88 14.38 -12.07
CA ILE A 84 5.89 13.21 -12.95
C ILE A 84 6.99 12.25 -12.49
N VAL A 85 6.63 10.99 -12.30
CA VAL A 85 7.51 9.92 -11.79
C VAL A 85 7.73 8.79 -12.80
N GLY A 86 7.00 8.79 -13.92
CA GLY A 86 7.18 7.82 -15.00
C GLY A 86 6.63 8.32 -16.32
N VAL A 87 7.24 7.89 -17.41
CA VAL A 87 6.73 8.07 -18.79
C VAL A 87 6.81 6.73 -19.49
N GLY A 88 5.73 6.30 -20.12
CA GLY A 88 5.68 5.00 -20.78
C GLY A 88 4.66 4.94 -21.91
N VAL A 89 4.63 3.80 -22.58
CA VAL A 89 3.70 3.47 -23.66
C VAL A 89 2.78 2.35 -23.20
N ILE A 90 1.48 2.46 -23.46
CA ILE A 90 0.53 1.38 -23.22
C ILE A 90 0.80 0.25 -24.21
N VAL A 91 1.00 -0.96 -23.72
CA VAL A 91 1.41 -2.12 -24.54
C VAL A 91 0.40 -3.27 -24.52
N ASP A 92 -0.69 -3.14 -23.77
CA ASP A 92 -1.70 -4.17 -23.65
C ASP A 92 -3.09 -3.56 -23.43
N ASP A 93 -4.11 -4.38 -23.64
CA ASP A 93 -5.49 -4.02 -23.44
C ASP A 93 -5.83 -3.81 -21.96
N TYR A 94 -7.05 -3.32 -21.72
CA TYR A 94 -7.59 -3.21 -20.37
C TYR A 94 -7.79 -4.60 -19.78
N ASP A 95 -7.43 -4.74 -18.51
CA ASP A 95 -7.68 -5.96 -17.74
C ASP A 95 -8.15 -5.66 -16.31
N TRP A 96 -8.72 -6.66 -15.66
CA TRP A 96 -9.06 -6.64 -14.24
C TRP A 96 -8.26 -7.70 -13.51
N GLN A 97 -7.40 -7.28 -12.58
CA GLN A 97 -6.37 -8.14 -11.97
C GLN A 97 -6.45 -8.13 -10.44
N GLU A 98 -6.80 -9.29 -9.89
CA GLU A 98 -7.00 -9.50 -8.44
C GLU A 98 -5.72 -9.31 -7.61
N CYS A 99 -4.53 -9.41 -8.22
CA CYS A 99 -3.27 -9.18 -7.51
C CYS A 99 -3.07 -7.72 -7.04
N PHE A 100 -3.91 -6.78 -7.51
CA PHE A 100 -3.96 -5.38 -7.06
C PHE A 100 -5.20 -5.04 -6.22
N ALA A 101 -5.84 -6.05 -5.61
CA ALA A 101 -7.02 -5.87 -4.75
C ALA A 101 -6.74 -5.15 -3.43
N ASP A 102 -5.49 -5.14 -2.96
CA ASP A 102 -5.11 -4.48 -1.72
C ASP A 102 -3.76 -3.77 -1.89
N ILE A 103 -3.85 -2.52 -2.34
CA ILE A 103 -2.71 -1.61 -2.41
C ILE A 103 -2.84 -0.61 -1.26
N ASP A 104 -2.36 -1.03 -0.09
CA ASP A 104 -2.46 -0.31 1.17
C ASP A 104 -3.92 0.12 1.41
N GLY A 105 -4.81 -0.87 1.37
CA GLY A 105 -6.25 -0.73 1.57
C GLY A 105 -7.04 -0.18 0.37
N TRP A 106 -6.40 0.07 -0.78
CA TRP A 106 -7.12 0.46 -2.00
C TRP A 106 -7.30 -0.70 -2.97
N ASP A 107 -8.55 -0.92 -3.39
CA ASP A 107 -8.94 -1.83 -4.48
C ASP A 107 -8.59 -1.23 -5.84
N LEU A 108 -7.44 -1.61 -6.42
CA LEU A 108 -6.90 -1.03 -7.65
C LEU A 108 -6.81 -2.04 -8.81
N GLN A 109 -7.77 -2.97 -8.88
CA GLN A 109 -7.76 -4.06 -9.88
C GLN A 109 -7.93 -3.63 -11.34
N HIS A 110 -8.26 -2.38 -11.69
CA HIS A 110 -8.30 -1.98 -13.10
C HIS A 110 -6.89 -1.71 -13.61
N VAL A 111 -6.41 -2.52 -14.56
CA VAL A 111 -5.02 -2.53 -15.00
C VAL A 111 -4.88 -2.23 -16.49
N ARG A 112 -3.79 -1.54 -16.83
CA ARG A 112 -3.18 -1.58 -18.17
C ARG A 112 -1.69 -1.79 -18.06
N ARG A 113 -1.13 -2.57 -18.98
CA ARG A 113 0.32 -2.76 -19.06
C ARG A 113 0.98 -1.56 -19.71
N VAL A 114 2.08 -1.12 -19.11
CA VAL A 114 2.86 0.04 -19.56
C VAL A 114 4.32 -0.32 -19.65
N LYS A 115 4.89 -0.18 -20.83
CA LYS A 115 6.35 -0.17 -20.99
C LYS A 115 6.86 1.22 -20.60
N TRP A 116 7.31 1.36 -19.37
CA TRP A 116 8.02 2.54 -18.88
C TRP A 116 9.31 2.75 -19.68
N LEU A 117 9.38 3.91 -20.34
CA LEU A 117 10.52 4.41 -21.10
C LEU A 117 11.44 5.28 -20.23
N TRP A 118 10.85 5.97 -19.26
CA TRP A 118 11.56 6.78 -18.28
C TRP A 118 11.03 6.48 -16.88
N ASN A 119 11.95 6.23 -15.94
CA ASN A 119 11.67 5.99 -14.54
C ASN A 119 12.26 7.14 -13.70
N GLY A 120 11.39 8.02 -13.22
CA GLY A 120 11.73 9.18 -12.42
C GLY A 120 11.66 8.93 -10.91
N GLN A 121 11.58 7.69 -10.43
CA GLN A 121 11.34 7.43 -9.00
C GLN A 121 12.43 8.03 -8.09
N LYS A 122 13.70 8.00 -8.54
CA LYS A 122 14.82 8.63 -7.82
C LYS A 122 14.98 10.12 -8.15
N ASN A 123 14.67 10.52 -9.39
CA ASN A 123 14.81 11.89 -9.88
C ASN A 123 13.52 12.32 -10.61
N PRO A 124 12.45 12.68 -9.87
CA PRO A 124 11.18 13.06 -10.49
C PRO A 124 11.29 14.35 -11.27
N LYS A 125 10.41 14.54 -12.26
CA LYS A 125 10.26 15.82 -12.93
C LYS A 125 9.22 16.65 -12.20
N TYR A 126 9.61 17.85 -11.78
CA TYR A 126 8.73 18.83 -11.16
C TYR A 126 8.34 19.93 -12.15
N PHE A 127 7.11 20.40 -12.00
CA PHE A 127 6.52 21.54 -12.71
C PHE A 127 5.87 22.50 -11.71
N ASP A 128 5.41 23.64 -12.21
CA ASP A 128 4.56 24.53 -11.42
C ASP A 128 3.22 23.87 -11.07
N THR A 129 2.61 24.32 -9.98
CA THR A 129 1.31 23.82 -9.53
C THR A 129 0.26 23.94 -10.63
N TYR A 130 -0.51 22.86 -10.84
CA TYR A 130 -1.54 22.74 -11.87
C TYR A 130 -1.04 22.57 -13.32
N ALA A 131 0.27 22.38 -13.52
CA ALA A 131 0.76 21.85 -14.79
C ALA A 131 0.14 20.47 -15.10
N LEU A 132 -0.29 19.73 -14.08
CA LEU A 132 -1.06 18.49 -14.19
C LEU A 132 -2.45 18.69 -13.57
N LYS A 133 -3.45 17.99 -14.12
CA LYS A 133 -4.85 18.16 -13.69
C LYS A 133 -5.10 17.47 -12.35
N GLN A 134 -5.76 18.17 -11.45
CA GLN A 134 -6.32 17.60 -10.24
C GLN A 134 -7.62 16.83 -10.55
N GLY A 135 -8.01 15.94 -9.64
CA GLY A 135 -9.27 15.20 -9.72
C GLY A 135 -9.03 13.78 -10.23
N ASP A 136 -9.65 13.45 -11.37
CA ASP A 136 -9.74 12.07 -11.84
C ASP A 136 -8.38 11.41 -12.02
N THR A 137 -8.34 10.10 -11.78
CA THR A 137 -7.14 9.28 -11.88
C THR A 137 -6.60 9.29 -13.32
N THR A 138 -7.49 9.15 -14.32
CA THR A 138 -7.10 9.03 -15.73
C THR A 138 -7.63 10.21 -16.54
N GLN A 139 -6.74 11.03 -17.12
CA GLN A 139 -7.15 12.19 -17.92
C GLN A 139 -6.26 12.37 -19.15
N LEU A 140 -6.80 13.01 -20.19
CA LEU A 140 -5.99 13.42 -21.34
C LEU A 140 -5.04 14.57 -20.94
N MET A 141 -3.80 14.51 -21.41
CA MET A 141 -2.81 15.56 -21.22
C MET A 141 -3.12 16.76 -22.09
N THR A 142 -3.36 17.91 -21.46
CA THR A 142 -3.59 19.19 -22.15
C THR A 142 -2.50 20.22 -21.87
N SER A 143 -1.59 19.96 -20.93
CA SER A 143 -0.54 20.91 -20.56
C SER A 143 0.53 21.00 -21.64
N LYS A 144 0.70 22.19 -22.22
CA LYS A 144 1.72 22.45 -23.23
C LYS A 144 3.13 22.28 -22.66
N VAL A 145 3.39 22.83 -21.47
CA VAL A 145 4.71 22.74 -20.81
C VAL A 145 5.14 21.28 -20.58
N VAL A 146 4.20 20.40 -20.23
CA VAL A 146 4.50 18.97 -20.08
C VAL A 146 4.76 18.32 -21.43
N LYS A 147 3.99 18.65 -22.48
CA LYS A 147 4.22 18.13 -23.84
C LYS A 147 5.55 18.60 -24.42
N ASP A 148 5.91 19.86 -24.21
CA ASP A 148 7.18 20.43 -24.64
C ASP A 148 8.35 19.71 -23.94
N TRP A 149 8.26 19.49 -22.62
CA TRP A 149 9.23 18.68 -21.89
C TRP A 149 9.31 17.25 -22.41
N LEU A 150 8.16 16.60 -22.67
CA LEU A 150 8.15 15.25 -23.23
C LEU A 150 8.91 15.22 -24.56
N SER A 151 8.68 16.16 -25.48
CA SER A 151 9.39 16.18 -26.78
C SER A 151 10.92 16.29 -26.66
N GLN A 152 11.42 16.77 -25.52
CA GLN A 152 12.85 16.94 -25.23
C GLN A 152 13.40 15.80 -24.36
N LEU A 153 12.56 14.85 -23.94
CA LEU A 153 12.96 13.77 -23.06
C LEU A 153 13.76 12.73 -23.84
N GLU A 154 15.02 12.58 -23.46
CA GLU A 154 15.91 11.55 -23.99
C GLU A 154 15.59 10.20 -23.34
N ILE A 155 15.31 9.22 -24.19
CA ILE A 155 15.03 7.83 -23.81
C ILE A 155 16.14 6.95 -24.37
N PRO A 156 16.79 6.11 -23.55
CA PRO A 156 17.79 5.19 -24.05
C PRO A 156 17.13 4.06 -24.85
N ASP A 157 17.80 3.56 -25.88
CA ASP A 157 17.18 2.66 -26.86
C ASP A 157 16.77 1.32 -26.24
N ASP A 158 17.50 0.88 -25.21
CA ASP A 158 17.21 -0.31 -24.43
C ASP A 158 15.86 -0.23 -23.69
N ALA A 159 15.39 0.98 -23.34
CA ALA A 159 14.08 1.17 -22.72
C ALA A 159 12.92 0.80 -23.65
N TYR A 160 13.11 0.86 -24.96
CA TYR A 160 12.11 0.41 -25.95
C TYR A 160 12.14 -1.11 -26.13
N SER A 161 13.32 -1.72 -26.11
CA SER A 161 13.49 -3.16 -26.32
C SER A 161 13.31 -4.00 -25.06
N ARG A 162 13.30 -3.39 -23.86
CA ARG A 162 13.13 -4.13 -22.60
C ARG A 162 11.85 -4.97 -22.60
N GLU A 163 11.94 -6.11 -21.95
CA GLU A 163 10.79 -6.94 -21.65
C GLU A 163 9.93 -6.31 -20.55
N ILE A 164 8.63 -6.58 -20.62
CA ILE A 164 7.70 -6.23 -19.56
C ILE A 164 7.75 -7.29 -18.48
N LYS A 165 7.64 -6.87 -17.23
CA LYS A 165 7.66 -7.80 -16.10
C LYS A 165 6.43 -8.69 -16.08
N ILE A 166 6.57 -9.88 -15.53
CA ILE A 166 5.42 -10.74 -15.25
C ILE A 166 4.65 -10.14 -14.07
N LEU A 167 3.32 -10.11 -14.14
CA LEU A 167 2.50 -9.60 -13.05
C LEU A 167 2.63 -10.50 -11.82
N PRO A 168 2.49 -9.93 -10.60
CA PRO A 168 2.54 -10.73 -9.39
C PRO A 168 1.36 -11.70 -9.35
N GLU A 169 1.60 -12.90 -8.82
CA GLU A 169 0.53 -13.84 -8.52
C GLU A 169 -0.45 -13.26 -7.50
N VAL A 170 -1.67 -13.77 -7.50
CA VAL A 170 -2.66 -13.48 -6.47
C VAL A 170 -2.25 -14.19 -5.17
N GLY A 171 -2.16 -13.46 -4.08
CA GLY A 171 -2.00 -14.05 -2.75
C GLY A 171 -3.26 -14.82 -2.36
N SER A 172 -3.11 -16.09 -2.00
CA SER A 172 -4.22 -16.95 -1.57
C SER A 172 -4.86 -16.42 -0.29
N THR A 173 -6.19 -16.39 -0.24
CA THR A 173 -6.96 -16.09 0.96
C THR A 173 -6.70 -17.17 2.01
N ILE A 174 -6.65 -16.75 3.27
CA ILE A 174 -6.48 -17.65 4.43
C ILE A 174 -7.59 -17.40 5.45
N ASN A 175 -8.10 -18.47 6.05
CA ASN A 175 -9.09 -18.39 7.12
C ASN A 175 -8.42 -18.42 8.52
N GLN A 176 -9.20 -18.10 9.56
CA GLN A 176 -8.71 -18.06 10.94
C GLN A 176 -8.24 -19.42 11.47
N ASN A 177 -8.82 -20.53 11.03
CA ASN A 177 -8.40 -21.87 11.47
C ASN A 177 -6.99 -22.18 10.97
N GLN A 178 -6.69 -21.87 9.71
CA GLN A 178 -5.36 -22.05 9.14
C GLN A 178 -4.31 -21.15 9.83
N ILE A 179 -4.70 -19.95 10.27
CA ILE A 179 -3.83 -19.09 11.08
C ILE A 179 -3.58 -19.71 12.45
N ALA A 180 -4.64 -20.18 13.11
CA ALA A 180 -4.55 -20.83 14.41
C ALA A 180 -3.64 -22.07 14.39
N GLU A 181 -3.82 -22.95 13.39
CA GLU A 181 -2.98 -24.13 13.17
C GLU A 181 -1.50 -23.73 13.00
N TYR A 182 -1.22 -22.75 12.15
CA TYR A 182 0.15 -22.27 11.95
C TYR A 182 0.79 -21.70 13.21
N LEU A 183 0.07 -20.86 13.96
CA LEU A 183 0.60 -20.27 15.19
C LEU A 183 0.86 -21.37 16.25
N PHE A 184 -0.01 -22.38 16.33
CA PHE A 184 0.18 -23.51 17.22
C PHE A 184 1.45 -24.31 16.86
N GLU A 185 1.67 -24.59 15.57
CA GLU A 185 2.90 -25.24 15.08
C GLU A 185 4.17 -24.44 15.39
N HIS A 186 4.06 -23.11 15.50
CA HIS A 186 5.16 -22.22 15.87
C HIS A 186 5.28 -21.99 17.39
N GLY A 187 4.59 -22.80 18.21
CA GLY A 187 4.73 -22.81 19.66
C GLY A 187 3.94 -21.72 20.39
N ILE A 188 3.01 -21.04 19.72
CA ILE A 188 2.11 -20.09 20.37
C ILE A 188 1.03 -20.86 21.15
N SER A 189 0.77 -20.45 22.39
CA SER A 189 -0.17 -21.14 23.26
C SER A 189 -1.61 -21.11 22.71
N SER A 190 -2.37 -22.21 22.88
CA SER A 190 -3.77 -22.29 22.42
C SER A 190 -4.65 -21.20 23.03
N ASN A 191 -4.40 -20.79 24.28
CA ASN A 191 -5.12 -19.69 24.92
C ASN A 191 -4.82 -18.35 24.24
N SER A 192 -3.57 -18.07 23.86
CA SER A 192 -3.22 -16.87 23.09
C SER A 192 -3.90 -16.86 21.72
N ILE A 193 -3.95 -18.02 21.05
CA ILE A 193 -4.59 -18.18 19.75
C ILE A 193 -6.11 -17.91 19.86
N GLU A 194 -6.78 -18.46 20.87
CA GLU A 194 -8.21 -18.23 21.08
C GLU A 194 -8.51 -16.75 21.34
N ILE A 195 -7.69 -16.09 22.17
CA ILE A 195 -7.81 -14.65 22.42
C ILE A 195 -7.62 -13.88 21.11
N LEU A 196 -6.58 -14.18 20.33
CA LEU A 196 -6.29 -13.51 19.06
C LEU A 196 -7.43 -13.66 18.04
N THR A 197 -7.97 -14.86 17.87
CA THR A 197 -9.10 -15.10 16.97
C THR A 197 -10.33 -14.29 17.38
N ARG A 198 -10.64 -14.23 18.69
CA ARG A 198 -11.75 -13.42 19.21
C ARG A 198 -11.53 -11.93 18.97
N GLU A 199 -10.32 -11.43 19.22
CA GLU A 199 -9.99 -10.02 18.97
C GLU A 199 -10.07 -9.68 17.47
N PHE A 200 -9.68 -10.58 16.57
CA PHE A 200 -9.83 -10.36 15.12
C PHE A 200 -11.29 -10.17 14.72
N ASP A 201 -12.19 -10.98 15.26
CA ASP A 201 -13.62 -10.85 14.98
C ASP A 201 -14.18 -9.52 15.49
N GLU A 202 -13.78 -9.10 16.69
CA GLU A 202 -14.23 -7.83 17.25
C GLU A 202 -13.70 -6.64 16.45
N LEU A 203 -12.42 -6.64 16.09
CA LEU A 203 -11.83 -5.59 15.28
C LEU A 203 -12.44 -5.50 13.88
N ARG A 204 -12.78 -6.63 13.26
CA ARG A 204 -13.54 -6.65 12.00
C ARG A 204 -14.92 -6.05 12.16
N ARG A 205 -15.60 -6.28 13.29
CA ARG A 205 -16.90 -5.66 13.59
C ARG A 205 -16.77 -4.16 13.76
N ILE A 206 -15.76 -3.70 14.51
CA ILE A 206 -15.47 -2.27 14.70
C ILE A 206 -15.14 -1.63 13.34
N ALA A 207 -14.30 -2.27 12.52
CA ALA A 207 -13.96 -1.81 11.17
C ALA A 207 -15.22 -1.57 10.31
N ARG A 208 -16.14 -2.55 10.32
CA ARG A 208 -17.42 -2.45 9.61
C ARG A 208 -18.33 -1.37 10.18
N TRP A 209 -18.32 -1.17 11.50
CA TRP A 209 -19.13 -0.14 12.14
C TRP A 209 -18.75 1.27 11.67
N TYR A 210 -17.48 1.52 11.36
CA TYR A 210 -16.98 2.80 10.86
C TYR A 210 -17.25 3.04 9.37
N ILE A 211 -17.75 2.06 8.60
CA ILE A 211 -18.07 2.26 7.18
C ILE A 211 -19.16 3.34 7.06
N GLY A 212 -18.86 4.39 6.31
CA GLY A 212 -19.77 5.52 6.10
C GLY A 212 -19.91 6.48 7.30
N LYS A 213 -19.03 6.37 8.29
CA LYS A 213 -18.97 7.25 9.47
C LYS A 213 -17.65 8.01 9.53
N GLU A 214 -17.56 8.97 10.45
CA GLU A 214 -16.29 9.63 10.76
C GLU A 214 -15.29 8.60 11.28
N ALA A 215 -14.08 8.62 10.72
CA ALA A 215 -13.01 7.73 11.13
C ALA A 215 -12.55 8.06 12.56
N PRO A 216 -12.14 7.05 13.35
CA PRO A 216 -11.55 7.30 14.66
C PRO A 216 -10.33 8.21 14.54
N SER A 217 -10.10 9.00 15.58
CA SER A 217 -8.84 9.72 15.78
C SER A 217 -7.67 8.73 15.88
N GLU A 218 -6.45 9.23 15.75
CA GLU A 218 -5.25 8.39 15.86
C GLU A 218 -5.14 7.75 17.26
N PHE A 219 -5.49 8.49 18.31
CA PHE A 219 -5.58 7.98 19.67
C PHE A 219 -6.60 6.85 19.83
N GLU A 220 -7.79 7.01 19.23
CA GLU A 220 -8.81 5.96 19.23
C GLU A 220 -8.38 4.75 18.42
N THR A 221 -7.68 4.94 17.29
CA THR A 221 -7.05 3.83 16.55
C THR A 221 -6.08 3.06 17.44
N VAL A 222 -5.16 3.77 18.12
CA VAL A 222 -4.20 3.14 19.03
C VAL A 222 -4.92 2.37 20.14
N ALA A 223 -5.86 3.01 20.84
CA ALA A 223 -6.53 2.45 22.00
C ALA A 223 -7.47 1.29 21.66
N TYR A 224 -8.24 1.40 20.58
CA TYR A 224 -9.32 0.46 20.26
C TYR A 224 -8.97 -0.56 19.19
N LEU A 225 -7.95 -0.31 18.37
CA LEU A 225 -7.60 -1.20 17.26
C LEU A 225 -6.21 -1.84 17.41
N VAL A 226 -5.21 -1.07 17.83
CA VAL A 226 -3.82 -1.55 17.88
C VAL A 226 -3.51 -2.26 19.20
N VAL A 227 -3.78 -1.62 20.33
CA VAL A 227 -3.52 -2.19 21.67
C VAL A 227 -4.18 -3.56 21.87
N PRO A 228 -5.46 -3.78 21.49
CA PRO A 228 -6.09 -5.10 21.65
C PRO A 228 -5.34 -6.22 20.92
N ILE A 229 -4.87 -6.00 19.68
CA ILE A 229 -4.06 -6.97 18.95
C ILE A 229 -2.74 -7.25 19.66
N LEU A 230 -2.03 -6.21 20.10
CA LEU A 230 -0.76 -6.41 20.81
C LEU A 230 -0.94 -7.18 22.11
N ARG A 231 -2.02 -6.91 22.85
CA ARG A 231 -2.39 -7.64 24.07
C ARG A 231 -2.72 -9.11 23.76
N ALA A 232 -3.46 -9.37 22.69
CA ALA A 232 -3.78 -10.73 22.24
C ALA A 232 -2.54 -11.52 21.80
N LEU A 233 -1.56 -10.84 21.21
CA LEU A 233 -0.26 -11.42 20.84
C LEU A 233 0.66 -11.67 22.05
N GLY A 234 0.27 -11.28 23.26
CA GLY A 234 1.02 -11.56 24.50
C GLY A 234 1.78 -10.37 25.08
N TRP A 235 1.74 -9.18 24.47
CA TRP A 235 2.37 -8.01 25.06
C TRP A 235 1.66 -7.59 26.34
N THR A 236 2.43 -7.44 27.42
CA THR A 236 1.90 -7.03 28.73
C THR A 236 1.95 -5.52 28.89
N PRO A 237 1.09 -4.90 29.74
CA PRO A 237 1.18 -3.48 30.01
C PRO A 237 2.56 -3.13 30.57
N GLN A 238 3.23 -4.01 31.31
CA GLN A 238 4.59 -3.78 31.82
C GLN A 238 5.63 -3.66 30.69
N LYS A 239 5.52 -4.44 29.62
CA LYS A 239 6.44 -4.42 28.47
C LYS A 239 5.99 -3.51 27.32
N MET A 240 4.91 -2.75 27.50
CA MET A 240 4.36 -1.83 26.52
C MET A 240 4.27 -0.42 27.11
N SER A 241 4.58 0.60 26.32
CA SER A 241 4.38 1.99 26.72
C SER A 241 3.74 2.76 25.56
N ILE A 242 2.63 3.43 25.86
CA ILE A 242 1.94 4.33 24.93
C ILE A 242 2.57 5.72 25.07
N GLU A 243 2.77 6.43 23.97
CA GLU A 243 3.39 7.77 23.91
C GLU A 243 4.79 7.85 24.55
N TRP A 244 5.59 6.79 24.42
CA TRP A 244 6.93 6.76 24.99
C TRP A 244 7.91 7.56 24.14
N HIS A 245 8.39 8.70 24.67
CA HIS A 245 9.25 9.62 23.91
C HIS A 245 8.68 10.01 22.53
N ASN A 246 7.36 10.24 22.48
CA ASN A 246 6.58 10.55 21.26
C ASN A 246 6.40 9.39 20.28
N VAL A 247 6.79 8.17 20.64
CA VAL A 247 6.41 6.95 19.90
C VAL A 247 5.00 6.56 20.30
N ASP A 248 4.11 6.28 19.34
CA ASP A 248 2.74 5.87 19.63
C ASP A 248 2.69 4.67 20.57
N ILE A 249 3.43 3.59 20.25
CA ILE A 249 3.65 2.47 21.15
C ILE A 249 5.09 1.94 21.06
N ALA A 250 5.75 1.87 22.20
CA ALA A 250 7.06 1.25 22.38
C ALA A 250 6.92 -0.12 23.07
N LEU A 251 7.54 -1.16 22.49
CA LEU A 251 7.50 -2.53 23.03
C LEU A 251 8.89 -2.99 23.46
N PHE A 252 9.00 -3.45 24.70
CA PHE A 252 10.27 -3.75 25.37
C PHE A 252 10.43 -5.26 25.57
N ASP A 253 11.58 -5.82 25.19
CA ASP A 253 11.84 -7.25 25.36
C ASP A 253 11.97 -7.64 26.85
N GLN A 254 12.51 -6.73 27.67
CA GLN A 254 12.68 -6.87 29.10
C GLN A 254 12.50 -5.54 29.84
N LEU A 255 12.52 -5.61 31.17
CA LEU A 255 12.46 -4.44 32.04
C LEU A 255 13.88 -4.05 32.49
N PRO A 256 14.13 -2.77 32.81
CA PRO A 256 13.21 -1.63 32.77
C PRO A 256 12.94 -1.10 31.35
N ARG A 257 11.92 -0.25 31.18
CA ARG A 257 11.61 0.41 29.90
C ARG A 257 12.63 1.51 29.60
N ASN A 258 13.62 1.21 28.78
CA ASN A 258 14.68 2.13 28.34
C ASN A 258 15.08 1.83 26.89
N ASP A 259 15.93 2.69 26.31
CA ASP A 259 16.41 2.53 24.92
C ASP A 259 17.09 1.18 24.68
N ASP A 260 17.86 0.69 25.65
CA ASP A 260 18.57 -0.59 25.56
C ASP A 260 17.61 -1.78 25.48
N ASN A 261 16.43 -1.69 26.06
CA ASN A 261 15.44 -2.77 26.03
C ASN A 261 14.32 -2.54 25.00
N LEU A 262 14.38 -1.46 24.21
CA LEU A 262 13.38 -1.23 23.17
C LEU A 262 13.58 -2.23 22.03
N SER A 263 12.57 -3.07 21.81
CA SER A 263 12.62 -4.15 20.81
C SER A 263 11.80 -3.86 19.56
N VAL A 264 10.70 -3.10 19.69
CA VAL A 264 9.80 -2.74 18.60
C VAL A 264 9.31 -1.31 18.75
N VAL A 265 9.28 -0.59 17.63
CA VAL A 265 8.53 0.66 17.49
C VAL A 265 7.24 0.37 16.73
N VAL A 266 6.11 0.80 17.28
CA VAL A 266 4.83 0.78 16.59
C VAL A 266 4.42 2.22 16.29
N GLU A 267 4.13 2.51 15.03
CA GLU A 267 3.64 3.78 14.55
C GLU A 267 2.25 3.59 13.95
N ALA A 268 1.27 4.27 14.50
CA ALA A 268 -0.10 4.24 14.06
C ALA A 268 -0.41 5.45 13.17
N LYS A 269 -1.43 5.29 12.33
CA LYS A 269 -2.08 6.37 11.60
C LYS A 269 -3.57 6.29 11.85
N LYS A 270 -4.28 7.39 11.56
CA LYS A 270 -5.74 7.36 11.51
C LYS A 270 -6.23 6.24 10.61
N LYS A 271 -7.33 5.60 10.99
CA LYS A 271 -7.97 4.55 10.19
C LYS A 271 -8.20 5.04 8.76
N ASP A 272 -7.96 4.17 7.79
CA ASP A 272 -8.07 4.46 6.35
C ASP A 272 -7.02 5.43 5.79
N ASN A 273 -5.97 5.78 6.54
CA ASN A 273 -4.76 6.37 5.97
C ASN A 273 -3.81 5.29 5.43
N SER A 274 -2.80 5.70 4.67
CA SER A 274 -1.67 4.85 4.32
C SER A 274 -0.91 4.44 5.58
N CYS A 275 -0.86 3.14 5.89
CA CYS A 275 -0.04 2.69 7.01
C CYS A 275 1.44 2.59 6.61
N LEU A 276 1.72 2.22 5.35
CA LEU A 276 3.09 1.94 4.89
C LEU A 276 3.96 3.19 4.81
N THR A 277 3.38 4.38 4.63
CA THR A 277 4.15 5.65 4.64
C THR A 277 4.72 6.01 6.02
N ALA A 278 4.13 5.46 7.09
CA ALA A 278 4.58 5.69 8.45
C ALA A 278 5.95 5.04 8.76
N LYS A 279 6.49 4.21 7.84
CA LYS A 279 7.81 3.56 7.99
C LYS A 279 8.92 4.56 8.33
N SER A 280 8.96 5.69 7.62
CA SER A 280 10.03 6.68 7.79
C SER A 280 10.03 7.28 9.20
N GLN A 281 8.85 7.54 9.75
CA GLN A 281 8.67 8.04 11.11
C GLN A 281 9.05 6.98 12.15
N ALA A 282 8.56 5.75 11.99
CA ALA A 282 8.91 4.62 12.86
C ALA A 282 10.43 4.37 12.88
N GLN A 283 11.09 4.43 11.71
CA GLN A 283 12.54 4.28 11.60
C GLN A 283 13.30 5.44 12.25
N GLY A 284 12.77 6.67 12.17
CA GLY A 284 13.29 7.83 12.89
C GLY A 284 13.34 7.59 14.40
N TYR A 285 12.28 7.00 14.95
CA TYR A 285 12.24 6.62 16.37
C TYR A 285 13.13 5.44 16.71
N ALA A 286 13.37 4.50 15.81
CA ALA A 286 14.26 3.38 16.06
C ALA A 286 15.76 3.74 15.90
N ASN A 287 16.07 4.88 15.29
CA ASN A 287 17.44 5.30 15.04
C ASN A 287 18.24 5.42 16.35
N GLY A 288 19.47 4.89 16.35
CA GLY A 288 20.34 4.81 17.53
C GLY A 288 19.99 3.69 18.52
N LYS A 289 18.84 3.01 18.38
CA LYS A 289 18.39 1.97 19.30
C LYS A 289 18.78 0.58 18.79
N LYS A 290 19.93 0.08 19.25
CA LYS A 290 20.56 -1.16 18.71
C LYS A 290 19.69 -2.40 18.80
N ASN A 291 18.85 -2.47 19.84
CA ASN A 291 17.98 -3.62 20.11
C ASN A 291 16.60 -3.51 19.47
N CYS A 292 16.28 -2.38 18.83
CA CYS A 292 15.05 -2.23 18.07
C CYS A 292 15.19 -3.01 16.75
N LYS A 293 14.71 -4.25 16.72
CA LYS A 293 14.84 -5.14 15.54
C LYS A 293 13.62 -5.10 14.62
N ARG A 294 12.52 -4.48 15.07
CA ARG A 294 11.24 -4.53 14.36
C ARG A 294 10.56 -3.16 14.33
N LEU A 295 9.89 -2.87 13.23
CA LEU A 295 8.91 -1.78 13.14
C LEU A 295 7.55 -2.38 12.78
N ILE A 296 6.50 -1.86 13.39
CA ILE A 296 5.12 -2.17 13.03
C ILE A 296 4.47 -0.84 12.65
N VAL A 297 3.95 -0.75 11.43
CA VAL A 297 3.18 0.42 11.00
C VAL A 297 1.75 0.00 10.73
N THR A 298 0.78 0.79 11.19
CA THR A 298 -0.62 0.37 11.14
C THR A 298 -1.60 1.52 11.08
N ASP A 299 -2.78 1.29 10.53
CA ASP A 299 -3.95 2.16 10.70
C ASP A 299 -5.02 1.54 11.62
N GLY A 300 -4.65 0.47 12.34
CA GLY A 300 -5.53 -0.38 13.15
C GLY A 300 -6.10 -1.58 12.41
N LEU A 301 -6.21 -1.54 11.07
CA LEU A 301 -6.77 -2.62 10.25
C LEU A 301 -5.73 -3.30 9.37
N ARG A 302 -4.78 -2.53 8.88
CA ARG A 302 -3.66 -2.97 8.06
C ARG A 302 -2.39 -2.85 8.85
N TYR A 303 -1.47 -3.78 8.65
CA TYR A 303 -0.22 -3.86 9.40
C TYR A 303 0.91 -4.16 8.42
N GLY A 304 1.88 -3.25 8.35
CA GLY A 304 3.18 -3.49 7.73
C GLY A 304 4.20 -3.84 8.81
N VAL A 305 4.82 -5.01 8.71
CA VAL A 305 5.81 -5.50 9.67
C VAL A 305 7.18 -5.50 9.01
N TYR A 306 8.10 -4.74 9.59
CA TYR A 306 9.45 -4.60 9.10
C TYR A 306 10.45 -5.21 10.06
N VAL A 307 11.48 -5.87 9.52
CA VAL A 307 12.59 -6.46 10.28
C VAL A 307 13.88 -5.75 9.90
N LYS A 308 14.73 -5.51 10.89
CA LYS A 308 16.03 -4.86 10.71
C LYS A 308 17.03 -5.83 10.11
N LYS A 309 17.66 -5.45 9.00
CA LYS A 309 18.75 -6.16 8.32
C LYS A 309 19.76 -5.15 7.82
N ASP A 310 21.05 -5.33 8.16
CA ASP A 310 22.14 -4.44 7.76
C ASP A 310 21.86 -2.94 8.01
N ASP A 311 21.29 -2.63 9.19
CA ASP A 311 20.84 -1.30 9.62
C ASP A 311 19.65 -0.67 8.86
N GLU A 312 19.07 -1.39 7.88
CA GLU A 312 17.84 -1.00 7.22
C GLU A 312 16.64 -1.85 7.69
N TYR A 313 15.43 -1.30 7.61
CA TYR A 313 14.21 -2.04 7.91
C TYR A 313 13.53 -2.47 6.61
N GLU A 314 13.45 -3.77 6.37
CA GLU A 314 12.84 -4.37 5.18
C GLU A 314 11.41 -4.82 5.50
N LEU A 315 10.46 -4.59 4.58
CA LEU A 315 9.08 -5.05 4.75
C LEU A 315 9.07 -6.57 4.64
N LYS A 316 8.84 -7.25 5.76
CA LYS A 316 8.86 -8.72 5.83
C LYS A 316 7.48 -9.31 5.62
N ALA A 317 6.46 -8.70 6.18
CA ALA A 317 5.08 -9.13 6.04
C ALA A 317 4.10 -7.96 6.06
N TYR A 318 2.96 -8.14 5.40
CA TYR A 318 1.83 -7.22 5.43
C TYR A 318 0.55 -8.03 5.61
N PHE A 319 -0.44 -7.48 6.31
CA PHE A 319 -1.78 -8.03 6.28
C PHE A 319 -2.86 -6.98 6.48
N ASN A 320 -4.05 -7.31 5.98
CA ASN A 320 -5.27 -6.54 6.15
C ASN A 320 -6.30 -7.40 6.90
N LEU A 321 -6.77 -6.94 8.05
CA LEU A 321 -7.77 -7.65 8.85
C LEU A 321 -9.05 -7.92 8.07
N THR A 322 -9.43 -7.09 7.09
CA THR A 322 -10.67 -7.30 6.33
C THR A 322 -10.52 -8.28 5.17
N ASP A 323 -9.29 -8.60 4.76
CA ASP A 323 -8.98 -9.56 3.69
C ASP A 323 -7.64 -10.26 3.99
N LEU A 324 -7.71 -11.38 4.71
CA LEU A 324 -6.51 -12.10 5.17
C LEU A 324 -5.92 -12.94 4.04
N ARG A 325 -4.62 -12.74 3.79
CA ARG A 325 -3.86 -13.46 2.76
C ARG A 325 -2.60 -14.11 3.30
N GLU A 326 -2.21 -15.20 2.64
CA GLU A 326 -0.98 -15.97 2.87
C GLU A 326 0.30 -15.18 2.58
N LYS A 327 0.25 -14.39 1.50
CA LYS A 327 1.37 -13.56 1.00
C LYS A 327 0.80 -12.37 0.23
N TYR A 328 1.61 -11.33 0.07
CA TYR A 328 1.32 -10.19 -0.79
C TYR A 328 2.41 -10.04 -1.85
N PRO A 329 2.33 -10.79 -2.97
CA PRO A 329 3.38 -10.80 -3.98
C PRO A 329 3.60 -9.43 -4.63
N VAL A 330 2.56 -8.57 -4.68
CA VAL A 330 2.70 -7.18 -5.17
C VAL A 330 3.72 -6.36 -4.36
N TYR A 331 3.83 -6.63 -3.07
CA TYR A 331 4.82 -6.05 -2.15
C TYR A 331 6.09 -6.90 -2.01
N GLU A 332 6.13 -8.09 -2.61
CA GLU A 332 7.17 -9.10 -2.40
C GLU A 332 7.35 -9.47 -0.92
N CYS A 333 6.25 -9.50 -0.15
CA CYS A 333 6.28 -9.82 1.27
C CYS A 333 5.33 -10.97 1.65
N LEU A 334 5.53 -11.51 2.85
CA LEU A 334 4.67 -12.54 3.44
C LEU A 334 3.36 -11.93 3.96
N GLY A 335 2.42 -12.79 4.32
CA GLY A 335 1.07 -12.41 4.75
C GLY A 335 0.87 -12.46 6.26
N VAL A 336 -0.39 -12.65 6.66
CA VAL A 336 -0.82 -12.56 8.06
C VAL A 336 -0.08 -13.51 9.00
N LYS A 337 0.19 -14.75 8.58
CA LYS A 337 0.83 -15.76 9.42
C LYS A 337 2.21 -15.31 9.89
N GLU A 338 3.04 -14.87 8.95
CA GLU A 338 4.37 -14.35 9.26
C GLU A 338 4.28 -13.05 10.07
N ALA A 339 3.38 -12.14 9.68
CA ALA A 339 3.22 -10.87 10.39
C ALA A 339 2.91 -11.10 11.88
N LEU A 340 1.95 -11.97 12.19
CA LEU A 340 1.57 -12.25 13.58
C LEU A 340 2.71 -12.90 14.36
N THR A 341 3.45 -13.84 13.76
CA THR A 341 4.62 -14.45 14.39
C THR A 341 5.70 -13.41 14.69
N ILE A 342 6.00 -12.49 13.78
CA ILE A 342 7.00 -11.43 14.01
C ILE A 342 6.53 -10.43 15.07
N MET A 343 5.23 -10.20 15.19
CA MET A 343 4.66 -9.24 16.13
C MET A 343 4.61 -9.75 17.58
N THR A 344 4.93 -11.02 17.88
CA THR A 344 4.87 -11.55 19.25
C THR A 344 6.06 -11.09 20.12
N PRO A 345 5.92 -11.09 21.46
CA PRO A 345 7.04 -10.84 22.37
C PRO A 345 8.17 -11.87 22.26
N GLU A 346 7.86 -13.12 21.92
CA GLU A 346 8.78 -14.26 21.92
C GLU A 346 9.59 -14.38 20.62
N TRP A 347 9.25 -13.61 19.59
CA TRP A 347 9.93 -13.66 18.30
C TRP A 347 11.44 -13.41 18.45
N LYS A 348 12.22 -14.25 17.77
CA LYS A 348 13.67 -14.15 17.63
C LYS A 348 14.02 -14.28 16.15
N GLU A 349 15.05 -13.55 15.72
CA GLU A 349 15.56 -13.53 14.35
C GLU A 349 16.14 -14.88 13.91
#